data_AF-A0A918D1Z6-F1
#
_entry.id   AF-A0A918D1Z6-F1
#
_cell.length_a   1.000
_cell.length_b   1.000
_cell.length_c   1.000
_cell.angle_alpha   90.00
_cell.angle_beta   90.00
_cell.angle_gamma   90.00
#
_symmetry.space_group_name_H-M   'P 1'
#
loop_
_entity.id
_entity.type
_entity.pdbx_description
1 polymer ?
#
loop_
_entity_poly.entity_id
_entity_poly.type
_entity_poly.pdbx_seq_one_letter_code
_entity_poly.pdbx_strand_id
1 'polypeptide(L)'
;MDKTETREMLTNDISIREDDDGNRTLSGYAVKWEKRSHVLGLYYKFREQFKKGAFLESLNDDDQRFLWSHDKSKVLGRVKNNTLRLKEDDIGLRFELDLPSTSLGNDTYESIKRGDVDGVSFAFRDADDDIYEPEDDLPLRTIKKAKLTEISAVAFPAYPDSEVSARGFDPMKQYDDELKEYREEQAAKIKTLINLGGMK
;
A
#
# COMPACT_ATOMS: atom_id res chain seq x y z
N MET A 1 11.32 -1.68 14.89
CA MET A 1 10.67 -2.92 14.43
C MET A 1 10.15 -2.60 13.05
N ASP A 2 10.64 -3.30 12.02
CA ASP A 2 10.34 -3.04 10.62
C ASP A 2 8.88 -3.51 10.35
N LYS A 3 7.93 -2.57 10.31
CA LYS A 3 6.48 -2.85 10.35
C LYS A 3 5.93 -2.93 8.92
N THR A 4 5.36 -4.08 8.56
CA THR A 4 4.69 -4.28 7.26
C THR A 4 3.23 -3.83 7.34
N GLU A 5 2.83 -2.98 6.41
CA GLU A 5 1.49 -2.50 6.18
C GLU A 5 0.91 -3.15 4.91
N THR A 6 -0.32 -3.66 4.97
CA THR A 6 -1.02 -4.20 3.80
C THR A 6 -2.17 -3.28 3.40
N ARG A 7 -2.35 -3.06 2.11
CA ARG A 7 -3.39 -2.25 1.50
C ARG A 7 -4.03 -2.96 0.33
N GLU A 8 -5.34 -3.10 0.42
CA GLU A 8 -6.16 -3.53 -0.70
C GLU A 8 -6.68 -2.26 -1.40
N MET A 9 -6.46 -2.14 -2.71
CA MET A 9 -6.95 -1.00 -3.48
C MET A 9 -7.83 -1.47 -4.62
N LEU A 10 -8.98 -0.82 -4.78
CA LEU A 10 -9.85 -0.99 -5.94
C LEU A 10 -9.13 -0.44 -7.18
N THR A 11 -8.40 -1.33 -7.83
CA THR A 11 -7.81 -1.13 -9.13
C THR A 11 -8.65 -1.94 -10.09
N ASN A 12 -9.77 -1.34 -10.51
CA ASN A 12 -10.84 -1.97 -11.31
C ASN A 12 -10.40 -2.46 -12.72
N ASP A 13 -9.11 -2.65 -12.98
CA ASP A 13 -8.57 -2.85 -14.32
C ASP A 13 -7.48 -3.94 -14.34
N ILE A 14 -7.76 -5.11 -13.75
CA ILE A 14 -6.94 -6.29 -14.05
C ILE A 14 -7.23 -6.71 -15.50
N SER A 15 -6.19 -6.75 -16.32
CA SER A 15 -6.24 -7.19 -17.71
C SER A 15 -5.51 -8.52 -17.85
N ILE A 16 -6.14 -9.46 -18.56
CA ILE A 16 -5.57 -10.77 -18.83
C ILE A 16 -5.41 -10.98 -20.34
N ARG A 17 -4.28 -11.56 -20.74
CA ARG A 17 -3.97 -11.89 -22.13
C ARG A 17 -3.42 -13.31 -22.21
N GLU A 18 -3.78 -14.01 -23.27
CA GLU A 18 -3.18 -15.28 -23.68
C GLU A 18 -2.64 -15.09 -25.10
N ASP A 19 -1.43 -15.57 -25.37
CA ASP A 19 -0.85 -15.57 -26.72
C ASP A 19 -1.06 -16.91 -27.44
N ASP A 20 -0.64 -16.99 -28.71
CA ASP A 20 -0.82 -18.17 -29.56
C ASP A 20 -0.05 -19.41 -29.04
N ASP A 21 0.98 -19.20 -28.21
CA ASP A 21 1.77 -20.26 -27.58
C ASP A 21 1.17 -20.70 -26.23
N GLY A 22 0.04 -20.11 -25.82
CA GLY A 22 -0.65 -20.40 -24.57
C GLY A 22 -0.02 -19.74 -23.34
N ASN A 23 0.91 -18.80 -23.52
CA ASN A 23 1.46 -18.03 -22.40
C ASN A 23 0.42 -17.01 -21.93
N ARG A 24 0.25 -16.94 -20.62
CA ARG A 24 -0.79 -16.12 -19.97
C ARG A 24 -0.12 -15.00 -19.20
N THR A 25 -0.52 -13.77 -19.50
CA THR A 25 -0.02 -12.57 -18.82
C THR A 25 -1.17 -11.85 -18.13
N LEU A 26 -0.96 -11.55 -16.85
CA LEU A 26 -1.80 -10.67 -16.05
C LEU A 26 -1.14 -9.29 -15.97
N SER A 27 -1.93 -8.22 -16.09
CA SER A 27 -1.42 -6.86 -15.99
C SER A 27 -2.42 -5.92 -15.36
N GLY A 28 -1.95 -4.80 -14.83
CA GLY A 28 -2.80 -3.79 -14.19
C GLY A 28 -1.98 -2.78 -13.41
N TYR A 29 -2.66 -2.01 -12.57
CA TYR A 29 -2.03 -1.10 -11.62
C TYR A 29 -2.27 -1.62 -10.21
N ALA A 30 -1.22 -1.74 -9.39
CA ALA A 30 -1.38 -2.06 -7.97
C ALA A 30 -1.70 -0.79 -7.15
N VAL A 31 -1.19 0.36 -7.59
CA VAL A 31 -1.39 1.67 -6.96
C VAL A 31 -1.64 2.69 -8.06
N LYS A 32 -2.57 3.63 -7.85
CA LYS A 32 -2.75 4.82 -8.70
C LYS A 32 -2.36 6.06 -7.89
N TRP A 33 -1.55 6.96 -8.46
CA TRP A 33 -0.99 8.10 -7.73
C TRP A 33 -2.03 9.13 -7.34
N GLU A 34 -1.84 9.78 -6.19
CA GLU A 34 -2.68 10.87 -5.66
C GLU A 34 -4.17 10.48 -5.48
N LYS A 35 -4.51 9.20 -5.64
CA LYS A 35 -5.87 8.71 -5.45
C LYS A 35 -6.06 8.39 -3.98
N ARG A 36 -6.99 9.12 -3.34
CA ARG A 36 -7.39 8.86 -1.96
C ARG A 36 -8.00 7.45 -1.83
N SER A 37 -7.57 6.72 -0.82
CA SER A 37 -8.13 5.43 -0.43
C SER A 37 -9.58 5.59 0.07
N HIS A 38 -10.22 4.44 0.29
CA HIS A 38 -11.37 4.37 1.20
C HIS A 38 -10.99 4.82 2.62
N VAL A 39 -11.99 5.02 3.47
CA VAL A 39 -11.74 5.36 4.87
C VAL A 39 -11.04 4.17 5.54
N LEU A 40 -9.85 4.43 6.07
CA LEU A 40 -9.01 3.48 6.79
C LEU A 40 -9.08 3.75 8.29
N GLY A 41 -8.47 2.85 9.06
CA GLY A 41 -8.35 2.96 10.51
C GLY A 41 -9.56 2.42 11.26
N LEU A 42 -9.31 1.78 12.40
CA LEU A 42 -10.36 1.24 13.26
C LEU A 42 -10.80 2.29 14.29
N TYR A 43 -9.85 2.85 15.04
CA TYR A 43 -10.11 3.80 16.11
C TYR A 43 -10.11 5.24 15.61
N TYR A 44 -9.14 5.58 14.76
CA TYR A 44 -9.03 6.90 14.14
C TYR A 44 -9.18 6.75 12.62
N LYS A 45 -10.21 7.38 12.09
CA LYS A 45 -10.53 7.30 10.66
C LYS A 45 -9.64 8.26 9.88
N PHE A 46 -9.02 7.77 8.81
CA PHE A 46 -8.19 8.58 7.92
C PHE A 46 -8.32 8.11 6.47
N ARG A 47 -7.80 8.88 5.53
CA ARG A 47 -7.58 8.45 4.13
C ARG A 47 -6.09 8.44 3.84
N GLU A 48 -5.69 7.59 2.90
CA GLU A 48 -4.30 7.46 2.47
C GLU A 48 -4.19 7.71 0.97
N GLN A 49 -3.07 8.27 0.54
CA GLN A 49 -2.69 8.37 -0.87
C GLN A 49 -1.19 8.15 -1.03
N PHE A 50 -0.77 7.81 -2.26
CA PHE A 50 0.63 7.60 -2.60
C PHE A 50 1.08 8.67 -3.59
N LYS A 51 2.22 9.31 -3.31
CA LYS A 51 2.90 10.17 -4.26
C LYS A 51 3.47 9.36 -5.41
N LYS A 52 3.48 9.95 -6.61
CA LYS A 52 4.30 9.44 -7.70
C LYS A 52 5.76 9.39 -7.24
N GLY A 53 6.44 8.28 -7.47
CA GLY A 53 7.80 8.07 -6.98
C GLY A 53 7.89 7.29 -5.67
N ALA A 54 6.76 6.94 -5.05
CA ALA A 54 6.76 6.37 -3.70
C ALA A 54 7.47 5.02 -3.59
N PHE A 55 7.58 4.23 -4.66
CA PHE A 55 8.22 2.92 -4.65
C PHE A 55 9.51 2.85 -5.49
N LEU A 56 9.95 3.95 -6.13
CA LEU A 56 11.11 3.96 -7.04
C LEU A 56 12.37 3.31 -6.44
N GLU A 57 12.66 3.59 -5.18
CA GLU A 57 13.82 3.00 -4.48
C GLU A 57 13.64 1.48 -4.31
N SER A 58 12.47 1.05 -3.84
CA SER A 58 12.16 -0.36 -3.61
C SER A 58 12.15 -1.20 -4.88
N LEU A 59 11.71 -0.65 -6.01
CA LEU A 59 11.68 -1.40 -7.27
C LEU A 59 13.08 -1.80 -7.79
N ASN A 60 14.14 -1.10 -7.37
CA ASN A 60 15.51 -1.40 -7.82
C ASN A 60 16.22 -2.42 -6.93
N ASP A 61 15.94 -2.41 -5.62
CA ASP A 61 16.76 -3.08 -4.62
C ASP A 61 16.13 -4.36 -4.04
N ASP A 62 14.82 -4.53 -4.19
CA ASP A 62 14.07 -5.61 -3.55
C ASP A 62 13.57 -6.67 -4.56
N ASP A 63 13.25 -7.86 -4.04
CA ASP A 63 12.62 -8.94 -4.79
C ASP A 63 11.16 -9.08 -4.37
N GLN A 64 10.28 -8.32 -5.03
CA GLN A 64 8.86 -8.40 -4.80
C GLN A 64 8.26 -9.65 -5.42
N ARG A 65 7.19 -10.14 -4.79
CA ARG A 65 6.43 -11.32 -5.21
C ARG A 65 5.03 -10.92 -5.60
N PHE A 66 4.48 -11.62 -6.59
CA PHE A 66 3.04 -11.63 -6.82
C PHE A 66 2.47 -12.88 -6.16
N LEU A 67 1.49 -12.72 -5.27
CA LEU A 67 0.88 -13.80 -4.49
C LEU A 67 -0.62 -13.94 -4.80
N TRP A 68 -1.19 -15.02 -4.31
CA TRP A 68 -2.63 -15.17 -4.21
C TRP A 68 -3.08 -14.87 -2.78
N SER A 69 -3.94 -13.86 -2.61
CA SER A 69 -4.56 -13.50 -1.32
C SER A 69 -3.57 -13.32 -0.16
N HIS A 70 -2.43 -12.67 -0.41
CA HIS A 70 -1.32 -12.44 0.54
C HIS A 70 -0.70 -13.70 1.15
N ASP A 71 -1.04 -14.88 0.62
CA ASP A 71 -0.53 -16.15 1.12
C ASP A 71 0.90 -16.37 0.61
N LYS A 72 1.87 -16.26 1.51
CA LYS A 72 3.30 -16.43 1.21
C LYS A 72 3.65 -17.84 0.72
N SER A 73 2.76 -18.82 0.87
CA SER A 73 2.91 -20.16 0.29
C SER A 73 2.39 -20.26 -1.16
N LYS A 74 1.63 -19.26 -1.64
CA LYS A 74 0.99 -19.24 -2.95
C LYS A 74 1.60 -18.16 -3.85
N VAL A 75 2.86 -18.38 -4.24
CA VAL A 75 3.61 -17.48 -5.11
C VAL A 75 3.25 -17.75 -6.57
N LEU A 76 2.84 -16.69 -7.28
CA LEU A 76 2.56 -16.72 -8.72
C LEU A 76 3.77 -16.25 -9.55
N GLY A 77 4.54 -15.27 -9.05
CA GLY A 77 5.71 -14.76 -9.75
C GLY A 77 6.56 -13.86 -8.88
N ARG A 78 7.71 -13.43 -9.39
CA ARG A 78 8.64 -12.55 -8.67
C ARG A 78 9.55 -11.76 -9.60
N VAL A 79 10.05 -10.63 -9.11
CA VAL A 79 10.91 -9.72 -9.87
C VAL A 79 12.26 -10.36 -10.21
N LYS A 80 12.91 -11.05 -9.26
CA LYS A 80 14.25 -11.63 -9.48
C LYS A 80 14.33 -12.62 -10.65
N ASN A 81 13.21 -13.30 -10.96
CA ASN A 81 13.14 -14.28 -12.04
C ASN A 81 12.48 -13.71 -13.30
N ASN A 82 12.23 -12.40 -13.34
CA ASN A 82 11.57 -11.69 -14.43
C ASN A 82 10.16 -12.18 -14.79
N THR A 83 9.52 -13.00 -13.93
CA THR A 83 8.14 -13.43 -14.11
C THR A 83 7.14 -12.40 -13.59
N LEU A 84 7.58 -11.46 -12.75
CA LEU A 84 6.87 -10.24 -12.40
C LEU A 84 7.71 -9.05 -12.84
N ARG A 85 7.09 -8.10 -13.54
CA ARG A 85 7.69 -6.83 -13.94
C ARG A 85 6.88 -5.72 -13.32
N LEU A 86 7.57 -4.81 -12.63
CA LEU A 86 6.96 -3.66 -11.97
C LEU A 86 7.53 -2.38 -12.56
N LYS A 87 6.68 -1.38 -12.75
CA LYS A 87 7.09 -0.09 -13.28
C LYS A 87 6.21 1.02 -12.73
N GLU A 88 6.82 2.09 -12.28
CA GLU A 88 6.09 3.35 -12.09
C GLU A 88 5.95 4.10 -13.42
N ASP A 89 4.74 4.59 -13.69
CA ASP A 89 4.47 5.52 -14.79
C ASP A 89 3.67 6.75 -14.30
N ASP A 90 3.11 7.53 -15.22
CA ASP A 90 2.34 8.74 -14.88
C ASP A 90 1.01 8.43 -14.19
N ILE A 91 0.50 7.21 -14.29
CA ILE A 91 -0.79 6.78 -13.73
C ILE A 91 -0.57 6.13 -12.36
N GLY A 92 0.42 5.24 -12.25
CA GLY A 92 0.52 4.38 -11.08
C GLY A 92 1.72 3.44 -11.07
N LEU A 93 1.71 2.53 -10.09
CA LEU A 93 2.57 1.35 -10.06
C LEU A 93 1.93 0.26 -10.94
N ARG A 94 2.40 0.15 -12.18
CA ARG A 94 1.99 -0.88 -13.11
C ARG A 94 2.71 -2.19 -12.80
N PHE A 95 1.99 -3.31 -12.97
CA PHE A 95 2.56 -4.65 -12.95
C PHE A 95 2.23 -5.43 -14.22
N GLU A 96 3.11 -6.37 -14.56
CA GLU A 96 2.89 -7.44 -15.52
C GLU A 96 3.43 -8.74 -14.95
N LEU A 97 2.62 -9.79 -14.96
CA LEU A 97 2.92 -11.09 -14.37
C LEU A 97 2.71 -12.17 -15.43
N ASP A 98 3.73 -12.99 -15.66
CA ASP A 98 3.58 -14.24 -16.40
C ASP A 98 3.04 -15.31 -15.45
N LEU A 99 1.83 -15.79 -15.73
CA LEU A 99 1.22 -16.81 -14.90
C LEU A 99 1.92 -18.15 -15.12
N PRO A 100 2.29 -18.86 -14.03
CA PRO A 100 2.98 -20.14 -14.15
C PRO A 100 2.00 -21.23 -14.60
N SER A 101 2.46 -22.17 -15.43
CA SER A 101 1.69 -23.35 -15.84
C SER A 101 1.59 -24.41 -14.72
N THR A 102 1.08 -23.98 -13.56
CA THR A 102 0.80 -24.81 -12.38
C THR A 102 -0.69 -24.79 -12.09
N SER A 103 -1.19 -25.67 -11.21
CA SER A 103 -2.60 -25.62 -10.77
C SER A 103 -2.97 -24.24 -10.25
N LEU A 104 -2.15 -23.64 -9.38
CA LEU A 104 -2.41 -22.29 -8.84
C LEU A 104 -2.48 -21.21 -9.93
N GLY A 105 -1.58 -21.26 -10.92
CA GLY A 105 -1.59 -20.28 -12.02
C GLY A 105 -2.79 -20.47 -12.96
N ASN A 106 -3.19 -21.71 -13.20
CA ASN A 106 -4.40 -22.03 -13.97
C ASN A 106 -5.67 -21.58 -13.24
N ASP A 107 -5.78 -21.89 -11.95
CA ASP A 107 -6.92 -21.48 -11.11
C ASP A 107 -7.00 -19.95 -11.05
N THR A 108 -5.87 -19.27 -10.90
CA THR A 108 -5.78 -17.80 -10.93
C THR A 108 -6.28 -17.24 -12.26
N TYR A 109 -5.83 -17.79 -13.39
CA TYR A 109 -6.26 -17.37 -14.73
C TYR A 109 -7.77 -17.51 -14.89
N GLU A 110 -8.33 -18.68 -14.55
CA GLU A 110 -9.76 -18.95 -14.71
C GLU A 110 -10.62 -18.09 -13.79
N SER A 111 -10.23 -17.91 -12.52
CA SER A 111 -10.95 -17.05 -11.58
C SER A 111 -10.97 -15.59 -12.05
N ILE A 112 -9.86 -15.08 -12.57
CA ILE A 112 -9.80 -13.69 -13.07
C ILE A 112 -10.58 -13.55 -14.37
N LYS A 113 -10.41 -14.47 -15.32
CA LYS A 113 -11.10 -14.45 -16.61
C LYS A 113 -12.62 -14.51 -16.46
N ARG A 114 -13.11 -15.26 -15.48
CA ARG A 114 -14.54 -15.36 -15.15
C ARG A 114 -15.08 -14.15 -14.37
N GLY A 115 -14.20 -13.31 -13.82
CA GLY A 115 -14.56 -12.19 -12.95
C GLY A 115 -14.86 -12.61 -11.51
N ASP A 116 -14.49 -13.83 -11.09
CA ASP A 116 -14.62 -14.27 -9.70
C ASP A 116 -13.57 -13.55 -8.80
N VAL A 117 -12.46 -13.11 -9.39
CA VAL A 117 -11.42 -12.30 -8.75
C VAL A 117 -11.02 -11.15 -9.67
N ASP A 118 -11.19 -9.92 -9.20
CA ASP A 118 -10.94 -8.70 -9.98
C ASP A 118 -10.11 -7.65 -9.21
N GLY A 119 -9.73 -7.95 -7.96
CA GLY A 119 -9.01 -7.04 -7.08
C GLY A 119 -7.50 -7.26 -7.04
N VAL A 120 -6.76 -6.18 -6.83
CA VAL A 120 -5.32 -6.19 -6.52
C VAL A 120 -5.08 -5.55 -5.17
N SER A 121 -4.20 -6.16 -4.41
CA SER A 121 -3.73 -5.67 -3.13
C SER A 121 -2.21 -5.63 -3.11
N PHE A 122 -1.62 -4.89 -2.18
CA PHE A 122 -0.18 -4.80 -2.02
C PHE A 122 0.20 -4.61 -0.56
N ALA A 123 1.40 -5.03 -0.19
CA ALA A 123 1.96 -4.75 1.11
C ALA A 123 3.28 -4.02 0.99
N PHE A 124 3.51 -3.06 1.87
CA PHE A 124 4.71 -2.24 1.95
C PHE A 124 5.17 -2.07 3.40
N ARG A 125 6.34 -1.47 3.61
CA ARG A 125 6.91 -1.15 4.92
C ARG A 125 7.76 0.11 4.84
N ASP A 126 8.29 0.55 5.98
CA ASP A 126 9.22 1.69 6.09
C ASP A 126 8.71 2.93 5.33
N ALA A 127 7.45 3.32 5.60
CA ALA A 127 6.85 4.48 4.96
C ALA A 127 7.45 5.78 5.50
N ASP A 128 7.90 6.65 4.59
CA ASP A 128 8.10 8.09 4.81
C ASP A 128 6.83 8.80 4.34
N ASP A 129 6.13 9.41 5.27
CA ASP A 129 4.81 9.99 5.06
C ASP A 129 4.68 11.40 5.68
N ASP A 130 3.61 12.07 5.30
CA ASP A 130 3.11 13.27 5.97
C ASP A 130 1.62 13.09 6.26
N ILE A 131 1.14 13.68 7.34
CA ILE A 131 -0.29 13.71 7.69
C ILE A 131 -0.77 15.16 7.64
N TYR A 132 -1.83 15.39 6.87
CA TYR A 132 -2.54 16.66 6.80
C TYR A 132 -3.93 16.52 7.44
N GLU A 133 -4.23 17.37 8.41
CA GLU A 133 -5.52 17.42 9.11
C GLU A 133 -6.34 18.64 8.63
N PRO A 134 -7.27 18.46 7.68
CA PRO A 134 -8.22 19.51 7.31
C PRO A 134 -9.28 19.70 8.40
N GLU A 135 -9.82 20.92 8.55
CA GLU A 135 -10.86 21.22 9.56
C GLU A 135 -12.19 20.47 9.32
N ASP A 136 -12.53 20.19 8.06
CA ASP A 136 -13.84 19.65 7.64
C ASP A 136 -13.77 18.29 6.89
N ASP A 137 -12.65 17.56 6.96
CA ASP A 137 -12.49 16.24 6.31
C ASP A 137 -11.63 15.32 7.20
N LEU A 138 -11.54 14.03 6.84
CA LEU A 138 -10.66 13.10 7.54
C LEU A 138 -9.19 13.46 7.33
N PRO A 139 -8.31 13.18 8.31
CA PRO A 139 -6.87 13.24 8.13
C PRO A 139 -6.43 12.50 6.87
N LEU A 140 -5.55 13.13 6.09
CA LEU A 140 -4.98 12.57 4.87
C LEU A 140 -3.52 12.22 5.10
N ARG A 141 -3.23 10.92 5.16
CA ARG A 141 -1.88 10.38 5.16
C ARG A 141 -1.37 10.31 3.72
N THR A 142 -0.22 10.91 3.45
CA THR A 142 0.41 10.93 2.14
C THR A 142 1.74 10.20 2.21
N ILE A 143 1.82 9.02 1.57
CA ILE A 143 3.05 8.23 1.49
C ILE A 143 3.95 8.82 0.40
N LYS A 144 5.12 9.32 0.78
CA LYS A 144 6.13 9.88 -0.12
C LYS A 144 7.14 8.85 -0.58
N LYS A 145 7.50 7.91 0.30
CA LYS A 145 8.36 6.76 -0.01
C LYS A 145 7.94 5.55 0.82
N ALA A 146 8.07 4.35 0.27
CA ALA A 146 7.84 3.10 0.97
C ALA A 146 8.57 1.94 0.29
N LYS A 147 8.82 0.87 1.05
CA LYS A 147 9.35 -0.39 0.51
C LYS A 147 8.23 -1.35 0.17
N LEU A 148 8.01 -1.60 -1.12
CA LEU A 148 7.04 -2.58 -1.60
C LEU A 148 7.56 -3.99 -1.32
N THR A 149 6.71 -4.82 -0.72
CA THR A 149 7.06 -6.20 -0.35
C THR A 149 6.42 -7.23 -1.29
N GLU A 150 5.12 -7.08 -1.55
CA GLU A 150 4.37 -7.97 -2.43
C GLU A 150 3.14 -7.27 -3.03
N ILE A 151 2.63 -7.88 -4.10
CA ILE A 151 1.35 -7.57 -4.73
C ILE A 151 0.55 -8.88 -4.75
N SER A 152 -0.78 -8.82 -4.62
CA SER A 152 -1.64 -9.99 -4.57
C SER A 152 -2.90 -9.83 -5.41
N ALA A 153 -3.34 -10.91 -6.05
CA ALA A 153 -4.72 -11.03 -6.51
C ALA A 153 -5.63 -11.35 -5.32
N VAL A 154 -6.73 -10.61 -5.19
CA VAL A 154 -7.67 -10.72 -4.06
C VAL A 154 -9.12 -10.71 -4.53
N ALA A 155 -9.95 -11.61 -3.99
CA ALA A 155 -11.38 -11.70 -4.31
C ALA A 155 -12.19 -10.55 -3.71
N PHE A 156 -11.73 -10.01 -2.58
CA PHE A 156 -12.37 -8.91 -1.87
C PHE A 156 -11.36 -7.78 -1.74
N PRO A 157 -11.16 -6.95 -2.78
CA PRO A 157 -10.45 -5.70 -2.58
C PRO A 157 -11.26 -4.86 -1.57
N ALA A 158 -10.64 -4.44 -0.45
CA ALA A 158 -11.25 -3.75 0.69
C ALA A 158 -12.59 -3.08 0.36
N TYR A 159 -13.68 -3.63 0.92
CA TYR A 159 -14.99 -3.05 0.75
C TYR A 159 -14.99 -1.58 1.21
N PRO A 160 -15.77 -0.70 0.58
CA PRO A 160 -15.88 0.71 0.98
C PRO A 160 -16.26 0.92 2.46
N ASP A 161 -16.84 -0.10 3.11
CA ASP A 161 -17.26 -0.07 4.52
C ASP A 161 -16.50 -1.06 5.44
N SER A 162 -15.60 -1.91 4.92
CA SER A 162 -14.95 -2.95 5.75
C SER A 162 -13.57 -2.51 6.20
N GLU A 163 -13.45 -2.32 7.51
CA GLU A 163 -12.26 -2.42 8.35
C GLU A 163 -11.01 -2.97 7.63
N VAL A 164 -10.23 -2.06 7.03
CA VAL A 164 -8.93 -2.43 6.48
C VAL A 164 -8.09 -3.00 7.61
N SER A 165 -7.80 -4.30 7.50
CA SER A 165 -6.99 -5.06 8.43
C SER A 165 -5.53 -4.60 8.32
N ALA A 166 -5.23 -3.40 8.82
CA ALA A 166 -3.92 -3.13 9.39
C ALA A 166 -3.84 -3.96 10.67
N ARG A 167 -3.66 -5.28 10.54
CA ARG A 167 -3.56 -6.22 11.67
C ARG A 167 -2.33 -5.83 12.48
N GLY A 168 -2.52 -4.98 13.49
CA GLY A 168 -1.52 -4.57 14.47
C GLY A 168 -0.94 -3.15 14.34
N PHE A 169 -1.39 -2.31 13.40
CA PHE A 169 -0.84 -0.96 13.22
C PHE A 169 -1.94 0.09 12.97
N ASP A 170 -2.07 1.04 13.90
CA ASP A 170 -2.88 2.24 13.71
C ASP A 170 -1.92 3.44 13.58
N PRO A 171 -1.61 3.91 12.35
CA PRO A 171 -0.65 4.99 12.14
C PRO A 171 -1.10 6.29 12.80
N MET A 172 -2.42 6.51 12.88
CA MET A 172 -2.97 7.75 13.43
C MET A 172 -2.84 7.79 14.96
N LYS A 173 -2.94 6.63 15.63
CA LYS A 173 -2.61 6.55 17.06
C LYS A 173 -1.16 6.95 17.34
N GLN A 174 -0.21 6.54 16.51
CA GLN A 174 1.18 6.94 16.70
C GLN A 174 1.38 8.44 16.48
N TYR A 175 0.74 8.99 15.45
CA TYR A 175 0.77 10.42 15.18
C TYR A 175 0.21 11.24 16.35
N ASP A 176 -0.91 10.81 16.96
CA ASP A 176 -1.48 11.44 18.15
C ASP A 176 -0.52 11.41 19.35
N ASP A 177 0.13 10.26 19.58
CA ASP A 177 1.11 10.10 20.66
C ASP A 177 2.33 11.04 20.45
N GLU A 178 2.86 11.10 19.22
CA GLU A 178 3.98 11.98 18.84
C GLU A 178 3.61 13.47 18.92
N LEU A 179 2.41 13.85 18.44
CA LEU A 179 1.89 15.21 18.56
C LEU A 179 1.75 15.63 20.02
N LYS A 180 1.26 14.74 20.87
CA LYS A 180 1.11 15.01 22.30
C LYS A 180 2.45 15.25 22.96
N GLU A 181 3.44 14.38 22.69
CA GLU A 181 4.80 14.53 23.20
C GLU A 181 5.45 15.83 22.71
N TYR A 182 5.32 16.16 21.43
CA TYR A 182 5.80 17.43 20.87
C TYR A 182 5.15 18.64 21.54
N ARG A 183 3.82 18.64 21.70
CA ARG A 183 3.09 19.73 22.38
C ARG A 183 3.53 19.90 23.83
N GLU A 184 3.74 18.81 24.56
CA GLU A 184 4.26 18.82 25.93
C GLU A 184 5.69 19.38 25.99
N GLU A 185 6.57 19.00 25.06
CA GLU A 185 7.94 19.50 24.97
C GLU A 185 7.99 21.00 24.65
N GLN A 186 7.19 21.47 23.69
CA GLN A 186 7.09 22.89 23.35
C GLN A 186 6.55 23.72 24.53
N ALA A 187 5.52 23.22 25.22
CA ALA A 187 4.99 23.87 26.41
C ALA A 187 6.04 23.97 27.53
N ALA A 188 6.85 22.94 27.74
CA ALA A 188 7.95 22.94 28.71
C ALA A 188 9.06 23.95 28.33
N LYS A 189 9.44 24.02 27.04
CA LYS A 189 10.41 25.00 26.52
C LYS A 189 9.93 26.44 26.73
N ILE A 190 8.67 26.73 26.39
CA ILE A 190 8.06 28.06 26.57
C ILE A 190 8.04 28.43 28.06
N LYS A 191 7.62 27.51 28.94
CA LYS A 191 7.61 27.74 30.39
C LYS A 191 9.00 28.06 30.95
N THR A 192 10.03 27.37 30.47
CA THR A 192 11.42 27.61 30.87
C THR A 192 11.92 28.98 30.41
N LEU A 193 11.57 29.37 29.18
CA LEU A 193 11.94 30.67 28.61
C LEU A 193 11.28 31.85 29.37
N ILE A 194 10.01 31.69 29.75
CA ILE A 194 9.28 32.68 30.57
C ILE A 194 9.93 32.84 31.95
N ASN A 195 10.31 31.73 32.60
CA ASN A 195 10.97 31.77 33.91
C ASN A 195 12.37 32.41 33.86
N LEU A 196 13.13 32.22 32.78
CA LEU A 196 14.44 32.84 32.58
C LEU A 196 14.34 34.32 32.21
N GLY A 197 13.28 34.73 31.49
CA GLY A 197 13.02 36.12 31.11
C GLY A 197 12.46 36.99 32.25
N GLY A 198 11.85 36.38 33.27
CA GLY A 198 11.32 37.05 34.46
C GLY A 198 12.33 37.29 35.59
N MET A 199 13.61 36.93 35.40
CA MET A 199 14.70 37.14 36.36
C MET A 199 15.46 38.47 36.18
N LYS A 200 14.84 39.49 35.59
CA LYS A 200 15.38 40.86 35.53
C LYS A 200 14.67 41.79 36.48
#